data_AF-A0A7K4EWZ0-F1
#
_entry.id   AF-A0A7K4EWZ0-F1
#
_cell.length_a   1.000
_cell.length_b   1.000
_cell.length_c   1.000
_cell.angle_alpha   90.00
_cell.angle_beta   90.00
_cell.angle_gamma   90.00
#
_symmetry.space_group_name_H-M   'P 1'
#
loop_
_entity.id
_entity.type
_entity.pdbx_description
1 polymer ?
#
loop_
_entity_poly.entity_id
_entity_poly.type
_entity_poly.pdbx_seq_one_letter_code
_entity_poly.pdbx_strand_id
1 'polypeptide(L)'
;MKFQNKIALITGSGTGIGKAIATKFVEEGASVIILGRRKEPLIEAAKELEGKIPQGTNASVRIFSGVDVADETAMNGMFDSLKNDNVSIDYIINNAGVSGPVTCFANAPLSEFKSTIGIHLTGTFWGSVQALKVMKAGGQIITISTFFTEERPLEQRPYRFRSPYTASQGAKNRLAECMSWELTDKGIISIATNPGPVHSDRIYKTVYPKAAAEFMRVSGFEDLNPVEVEEAKDDLLECILADGIDKDGIAKTAEKFANGKDVTKLTETFTNLLTKIQTIAEKVQNNTSHMIANREFLSQTQVAESVLNLCDDEIAKIINGKVIPGDRVFYPVKAHIGTTTPGVHQPDFGGKAVVLTIDATDKTDADRVEYLAGHIEKNGGKVACFISQTTPTNLQEQISGKFHSHIVDITNPEEVERWLNTAKTNIGDILGVIHVTGKLPEVGKLTELDRAAWEALVAKFITTPATVAQRALEQFVPGGGKDPRLFKDTTGSIMIIGPDLPVGRKVTGTQRAQVEVFRGALRPFTTTVNQEFS
;
A
#
# COMPACT_ATOMS: atom_id res chain seq x y z
N MET A 1 -2.76 34.96 -15.18
CA MET A 1 -3.16 33.56 -14.88
C MET A 1 -2.64 33.19 -13.51
N LYS A 2 -3.31 32.27 -12.81
CA LYS A 2 -3.07 32.04 -11.37
C LYS A 2 -1.67 31.50 -11.08
N PHE A 3 -1.14 30.63 -11.95
CA PHE A 3 0.13 29.95 -11.75
C PHE A 3 1.23 30.46 -12.69
N GLN A 4 1.10 31.69 -13.18
CA GLN A 4 2.10 32.32 -14.04
C GLN A 4 3.48 32.32 -13.37
N ASN A 5 4.52 31.92 -14.12
CA ASN A 5 5.92 31.84 -13.67
C ASN A 5 6.16 30.83 -12.53
N LYS A 6 5.22 29.92 -12.29
CA LYS A 6 5.40 28.80 -11.37
C LYS A 6 5.86 27.55 -12.11
N ILE A 7 6.56 26.66 -11.40
CA ILE A 7 7.00 25.37 -11.95
C ILE A 7 6.42 24.22 -11.13
N ALA A 8 5.61 23.36 -11.77
CA ALA A 8 5.05 22.17 -11.17
C ALA A 8 5.74 20.90 -11.70
N LEU A 9 6.27 20.06 -10.82
CA LEU A 9 6.79 18.73 -11.14
C LEU A 9 5.73 17.68 -10.79
N ILE A 10 5.32 16.84 -11.77
CA ILE A 10 4.25 15.86 -11.57
C ILE A 10 4.78 14.46 -11.89
N THR A 11 4.75 13.56 -10.91
CA THR A 11 5.19 12.17 -11.11
C THR A 11 4.10 11.33 -11.78
N GLY A 12 4.47 10.42 -12.68
CA GLY A 12 3.52 9.53 -13.36
C GLY A 12 2.53 10.28 -14.27
N SER A 13 3.02 11.26 -15.01
CA SER A 13 2.21 12.29 -15.71
C SER A 13 2.04 12.08 -17.21
N GLY A 14 2.51 10.97 -17.77
CA GLY A 14 2.26 10.63 -19.18
C GLY A 14 0.81 10.24 -19.50
N THR A 15 0.00 9.87 -18.50
CA THR A 15 -1.40 9.44 -18.67
C THR A 15 -2.25 9.75 -17.45
N GLY A 16 -3.58 9.69 -17.58
CA GLY A 16 -4.49 9.68 -16.44
C GLY A 16 -4.47 10.97 -15.61
N ILE A 17 -4.66 10.83 -14.29
CA ILE A 17 -4.71 11.94 -13.32
C ILE A 17 -3.48 12.84 -13.43
N GLY A 18 -2.27 12.28 -13.53
CA GLY A 18 -1.04 13.07 -13.63
C GLY A 18 -1.00 13.96 -14.88
N LYS A 19 -1.47 13.46 -16.03
CA LYS A 19 -1.59 14.25 -17.27
C LYS A 19 -2.65 15.34 -17.13
N ALA A 20 -3.77 15.03 -16.49
CA ALA A 20 -4.84 16.01 -16.24
C ALA A 20 -4.38 17.14 -15.29
N ILE A 21 -3.60 16.82 -14.26
CA ILE A 21 -2.98 17.81 -13.36
C ILE A 21 -2.01 18.70 -14.15
N ALA A 22 -1.10 18.11 -14.92
CA ALA A 22 -0.17 18.87 -15.75
C ALA A 22 -0.91 19.78 -16.75
N THR A 23 -2.00 19.30 -17.34
CA THR A 23 -2.87 20.05 -18.25
C THR A 23 -3.42 21.29 -17.57
N LYS A 24 -3.98 21.14 -16.36
CA LYS A 24 -4.55 22.26 -15.62
C LYS A 24 -3.50 23.30 -15.21
N PHE A 25 -2.29 22.87 -14.86
CA PHE A 25 -1.20 23.80 -14.56
C PHE A 25 -0.76 24.62 -15.79
N VAL A 26 -0.59 24.00 -16.96
CA VAL A 26 -0.20 24.75 -18.18
C VAL A 26 -1.30 25.71 -18.64
N GLU A 27 -2.57 25.31 -18.53
CA GLU A 27 -3.74 26.16 -18.84
C GLU A 27 -3.76 27.43 -17.97
N GLU A 28 -3.17 27.38 -16.75
CA GLU A 28 -3.04 28.50 -15.82
C GLU A 28 -1.65 29.18 -15.86
N GLY A 29 -0.87 28.96 -16.91
CA GLY A 29 0.38 29.66 -17.19
C GLY A 29 1.61 29.17 -16.41
N ALA A 30 1.53 28.00 -15.77
CA ALA A 30 2.69 27.36 -15.14
C ALA A 30 3.55 26.59 -16.14
N SER A 31 4.86 26.57 -15.93
CA SER A 31 5.70 25.54 -16.53
C SER A 31 5.50 24.20 -15.81
N VAL A 32 5.57 23.10 -16.55
CA VAL A 32 5.43 21.76 -15.99
C VAL A 32 6.63 20.88 -16.32
N ILE A 33 7.04 20.10 -15.33
CA ILE A 33 8.02 19.02 -15.48
C ILE A 33 7.25 17.71 -15.33
N ILE A 34 7.16 16.95 -16.42
CA ILE A 34 6.48 15.65 -16.44
C ILE A 34 7.50 14.51 -16.47
N LEU A 35 7.22 13.45 -15.74
CA LEU A 35 8.09 12.27 -15.69
C LEU A 35 7.32 10.96 -15.62
N GLY A 36 7.98 9.91 -16.10
CA GLY A 36 7.53 8.53 -15.98
C GLY A 36 8.38 7.55 -16.78
N ARG A 37 8.09 6.26 -16.59
CA ARG A 37 8.89 5.15 -17.15
C ARG A 37 8.76 5.01 -18.67
N ARG A 38 7.55 5.17 -19.21
CA ARG A 38 7.24 4.95 -20.62
C ARG A 38 7.47 6.23 -21.40
N LYS A 39 8.34 6.18 -22.42
CA LYS A 39 8.74 7.33 -23.21
C LYS A 39 7.63 7.82 -24.13
N GLU A 40 6.97 6.91 -24.84
CA GLU A 40 6.01 7.23 -25.89
C GLU A 40 4.79 7.98 -25.33
N PRO A 41 4.09 7.50 -24.28
CA PRO A 41 2.98 8.25 -23.69
C PRO A 41 3.40 9.61 -23.12
N LEU A 42 4.64 9.74 -22.65
CA LEU A 42 5.14 10.99 -22.09
C LEU A 42 5.41 12.04 -23.18
N ILE A 43 5.92 11.62 -24.35
CA ILE A 43 6.12 12.49 -25.52
C ILE A 43 4.76 12.99 -26.04
N GLU A 44 3.77 12.11 -26.18
CA GLU A 44 2.44 12.52 -26.63
C GLU A 44 1.77 13.46 -25.63
N ALA A 45 1.89 13.18 -24.32
CA ALA A 45 1.44 14.10 -23.28
C ALA A 45 2.13 15.47 -23.40
N ALA A 46 3.44 15.52 -23.65
CA ALA A 46 4.16 16.78 -23.79
C ALA A 46 3.63 17.65 -24.94
N LYS A 47 3.43 17.05 -26.12
CA LYS A 47 2.87 17.75 -27.29
C LYS A 47 1.47 18.30 -27.01
N GLU A 48 0.61 17.50 -26.37
CA GLU A 48 -0.73 17.94 -25.96
C GLU A 48 -0.68 19.13 -24.98
N LEU A 49 0.26 19.11 -24.03
CA LEU A 49 0.43 20.16 -23.03
C LEU A 49 0.97 21.45 -23.67
N GLU A 50 1.97 21.34 -24.55
CA GLU A 50 2.51 22.49 -25.29
C GLU A 50 1.43 23.22 -26.10
N GLY A 51 0.54 22.47 -26.76
CA GLY A 51 -0.59 23.03 -27.50
C GLY A 51 -1.65 23.73 -26.64
N LYS A 52 -1.60 23.57 -25.32
CA LYS A 52 -2.52 24.19 -24.35
C LYS A 52 -1.90 25.36 -23.59
N ILE A 53 -0.62 25.66 -23.82
CA ILE A 53 0.03 26.81 -23.22
C ILE A 53 -0.61 28.09 -23.75
N PRO A 54 -1.13 28.96 -22.87
CA PRO A 54 -1.72 30.22 -23.31
C PRO A 54 -0.69 31.18 -23.90
N GLN A 55 -1.12 31.93 -24.93
CA GLN A 55 -0.28 32.96 -25.56
C GLN A 55 0.10 34.05 -24.56
N GLY A 56 1.31 34.59 -24.69
CA GLY A 56 1.83 35.65 -23.82
C GLY A 56 2.35 35.17 -22.47
N THR A 57 2.40 33.86 -22.23
CA THR A 57 3.05 33.25 -21.05
C THR A 57 4.45 32.75 -21.40
N ASN A 58 5.32 32.65 -20.40
CA ASN A 58 6.64 32.00 -20.52
C ASN A 58 6.60 30.52 -20.07
N ALA A 59 5.41 29.91 -20.05
CA ALA A 59 5.25 28.53 -19.63
C ALA A 59 5.94 27.57 -20.62
N SER A 60 6.40 26.43 -20.11
CA SER A 60 7.11 25.43 -20.90
C SER A 60 6.86 24.03 -20.34
N VAL A 61 7.04 23.02 -21.18
CA VAL A 61 6.97 21.61 -20.80
C VAL A 61 8.37 21.01 -20.86
N ARG A 62 8.81 20.40 -19.75
CA ARG A 62 10.04 19.61 -19.70
C ARG A 62 9.71 18.16 -19.37
N ILE A 63 10.38 17.22 -20.03
CA ILE A 63 10.12 15.77 -19.85
C ILE A 63 11.33 15.05 -19.26
N PHE A 64 11.07 14.06 -18.41
CA PHE A 64 12.04 13.05 -17.98
C PHE A 64 11.45 11.65 -18.17
N SER A 65 11.79 11.02 -19.30
CA SER A 65 11.38 9.64 -19.60
C SER A 65 12.33 8.62 -18.99
N GLY A 66 11.85 7.40 -18.73
CA GLY A 66 12.65 6.32 -18.12
C GLY A 66 12.85 6.45 -16.61
N VAL A 67 12.26 7.46 -15.97
CA VAL A 67 12.37 7.66 -14.52
C VAL A 67 11.31 6.83 -13.80
N ASP A 68 11.74 5.81 -13.06
CA ASP A 68 10.93 5.12 -12.06
C ASP A 68 11.09 5.84 -10.71
N VAL A 69 9.98 6.16 -10.05
CA VAL A 69 10.00 6.82 -8.73
C VAL A 69 10.59 5.92 -7.64
N ALA A 70 10.58 4.60 -7.84
CA ALA A 70 11.20 3.65 -6.93
C ALA A 70 12.74 3.55 -7.13
N ASP A 71 13.28 4.00 -8.26
CA ASP A 71 14.71 3.95 -8.58
C ASP A 71 15.43 5.17 -7.98
N GLU A 72 16.30 4.92 -7.02
CA GLU A 72 17.10 5.96 -6.37
C GLU A 72 18.02 6.71 -7.36
N THR A 73 18.73 5.98 -8.22
CA THR A 73 19.73 6.57 -9.12
C THR A 73 19.06 7.44 -10.16
N ALA A 74 17.95 6.96 -10.74
CA ALA A 74 17.18 7.73 -11.72
C ALA A 74 16.60 9.02 -11.11
N MET A 75 16.04 8.94 -9.89
CA MET A 75 15.50 10.09 -9.19
C MET A 75 16.58 11.10 -8.80
N ASN A 76 17.71 10.63 -8.27
CA ASN A 76 18.84 11.48 -7.91
C ASN A 76 19.39 12.20 -9.14
N GLY A 77 19.66 11.47 -10.23
CA GLY A 77 20.16 12.04 -11.49
C GLY A 77 19.22 13.08 -12.10
N MET A 78 17.90 12.84 -12.06
CA MET A 78 16.90 13.82 -12.50
C MET A 78 16.98 15.11 -11.69
N PHE A 79 16.94 15.03 -10.35
CA PHE A 79 16.96 16.22 -9.50
C PHE A 79 18.31 16.95 -9.49
N ASP A 80 19.42 16.22 -9.62
CA ASP A 80 20.74 16.82 -9.76
C ASP A 80 20.85 17.57 -11.09
N SER A 81 20.26 17.06 -12.18
CA SER A 81 20.17 17.81 -13.45
C SER A 81 19.35 19.11 -13.32
N LEU A 82 18.22 19.08 -12.61
CA LEU A 82 17.41 20.27 -12.34
C LEU A 82 18.18 21.30 -11.52
N LYS A 83 18.90 20.84 -10.51
CA LYS A 83 19.75 21.70 -9.68
C LYS A 83 20.87 22.34 -10.50
N ASN A 84 21.56 21.58 -11.35
CA ASN A 84 22.64 22.07 -12.20
C ASN A 84 22.13 23.10 -13.23
N ASP A 85 20.90 22.93 -13.71
CA ASP A 85 20.22 23.86 -14.60
C ASP A 85 19.64 25.09 -13.86
N ASN A 86 19.85 25.21 -12.55
CA ASN A 86 19.28 26.25 -11.68
C ASN A 86 17.73 26.32 -11.73
N VAL A 87 17.08 25.18 -11.96
CA VAL A 87 15.62 25.07 -11.90
C VAL A 87 15.17 25.09 -10.45
N SER A 88 14.20 25.95 -10.13
CA SER A 88 13.55 26.00 -8.83
C SER A 88 12.08 25.63 -9.02
N ILE A 89 11.63 24.54 -8.42
CA ILE A 89 10.23 24.12 -8.50
C ILE A 89 9.41 24.73 -7.35
N ASP A 90 8.16 25.07 -7.63
CA ASP A 90 7.20 25.54 -6.64
C ASP A 90 6.37 24.37 -6.09
N TYR A 91 6.05 23.40 -6.95
CA TYR A 91 5.17 22.29 -6.60
C TYR A 91 5.79 20.95 -6.98
N ILE A 92 5.71 19.98 -6.08
CA ILE A 92 5.85 18.56 -6.44
C ILE A 92 4.54 17.84 -6.15
N ILE A 93 4.01 17.19 -7.19
CA ILE A 93 2.79 16.39 -7.12
C ILE A 93 3.17 14.91 -7.19
N ASN A 94 3.16 14.26 -6.03
CA ASN A 94 3.41 12.82 -5.90
C ASN A 94 2.17 12.02 -6.31
N ASN A 95 2.02 11.80 -7.63
CA ASN A 95 0.89 11.14 -8.26
C ASN A 95 1.20 9.71 -8.76
N ALA A 96 2.46 9.38 -9.04
CA ALA A 96 2.85 8.08 -9.57
C ALA A 96 2.33 6.92 -8.70
N GLY A 97 1.84 5.86 -9.35
CA GLY A 97 1.29 4.71 -8.64
C GLY A 97 0.83 3.57 -9.54
N VAL A 98 0.96 2.34 -9.04
CA VAL A 98 0.53 1.09 -9.70
C VAL A 98 -0.69 0.49 -9.00
N SER A 99 -1.29 -0.55 -9.58
CA SER A 99 -2.39 -1.27 -8.92
C SER A 99 -1.89 -2.08 -7.72
N GLY A 100 -0.67 -2.62 -7.85
CA GLY A 100 -0.21 -3.72 -7.02
C GLY A 100 -0.96 -5.01 -7.36
N PRO A 101 -0.67 -6.11 -6.65
CA PRO A 101 -1.42 -7.35 -6.79
C PRO A 101 -2.88 -7.12 -6.40
N VAL A 102 -3.79 -7.75 -7.14
CA VAL A 102 -5.23 -7.77 -6.86
C VAL A 102 -5.62 -9.20 -6.56
N THR A 103 -5.29 -9.65 -5.35
CA THR A 103 -5.54 -11.01 -4.86
C THR A 103 -5.56 -11.03 -3.33
N CYS A 104 -6.05 -12.09 -2.69
CA CYS A 104 -5.95 -12.27 -1.24
C CYS A 104 -4.50 -12.11 -0.76
N PHE A 105 -4.31 -11.53 0.42
CA PHE A 105 -2.99 -11.31 1.01
C PHE A 105 -2.20 -12.62 1.16
N ALA A 106 -2.86 -13.73 1.49
CA ALA A 106 -2.22 -15.05 1.56
C ALA A 106 -1.65 -15.54 0.21
N ASN A 107 -2.19 -15.08 -0.92
CA ASN A 107 -1.76 -15.45 -2.28
C ASN A 107 -0.85 -14.40 -2.93
N ALA A 108 -0.82 -13.18 -2.41
CA ALA A 108 -0.06 -12.08 -3.02
C ALA A 108 1.45 -12.33 -2.94
N PRO A 109 2.21 -12.26 -4.06
CA PRO A 109 3.65 -12.38 -4.01
C PRO A 109 4.28 -11.29 -3.14
N LEU A 110 5.16 -11.66 -2.19
CA LEU A 110 5.84 -10.69 -1.32
C LEU A 110 6.73 -9.73 -2.12
N SER A 111 7.28 -10.15 -3.26
CA SER A 111 8.03 -9.28 -4.17
C SER A 111 7.14 -8.18 -4.76
N GLU A 112 5.91 -8.49 -5.15
CA GLU A 112 4.94 -7.50 -5.61
C GLU A 112 4.43 -6.61 -4.48
N PHE A 113 4.30 -7.15 -3.26
CA PHE A 113 4.03 -6.34 -2.07
C PHE A 113 5.13 -5.29 -1.87
N LYS A 114 6.40 -5.73 -1.83
CA LYS A 114 7.58 -4.85 -1.69
C LYS A 114 7.65 -3.82 -2.81
N SER A 115 7.43 -4.22 -4.06
CA SER A 115 7.40 -3.31 -5.22
C SER A 115 6.29 -2.26 -5.10
N THR A 116 5.10 -2.64 -4.65
CA THR A 116 3.98 -1.71 -4.44
C THR A 116 4.31 -0.68 -3.35
N ILE A 117 4.89 -1.10 -2.22
CA ILE A 117 5.39 -0.19 -1.18
C ILE A 117 6.47 0.73 -1.75
N GLY A 118 7.43 0.18 -2.50
CA GLY A 118 8.53 0.92 -3.12
C GLY A 118 8.05 2.06 -4.02
N ILE A 119 7.08 1.79 -4.89
CA ILE A 119 6.54 2.79 -5.83
C ILE A 119 5.70 3.83 -5.10
N HIS A 120 4.74 3.40 -4.28
CA HIS A 120 3.79 4.33 -3.69
C HIS A 120 4.40 5.11 -2.53
N LEU A 121 4.99 4.42 -1.54
CA LEU A 121 5.48 5.07 -0.33
C LEU A 121 6.90 5.59 -0.53
N THR A 122 7.84 4.71 -0.86
CA THR A 122 9.25 5.10 -0.97
C THR A 122 9.48 6.10 -2.11
N GLY A 123 8.83 5.93 -3.26
CA GLY A 123 8.90 6.89 -4.36
C GLY A 123 8.33 8.26 -4.01
N THR A 124 7.24 8.32 -3.24
CA THR A 124 6.68 9.58 -2.72
C THR A 124 7.64 10.25 -1.74
N PHE A 125 8.18 9.49 -0.78
CA PHE A 125 9.14 10.00 0.19
C PHE A 125 10.40 10.55 -0.51
N TRP A 126 11.04 9.71 -1.34
CA TRP A 126 12.29 10.06 -1.98
C TRP A 126 12.13 11.19 -3.00
N GLY A 127 11.04 11.19 -3.78
CA GLY A 127 10.71 12.30 -4.66
C GLY A 127 10.57 13.62 -3.91
N SER A 128 9.94 13.61 -2.74
CA SER A 128 9.79 14.79 -1.89
C SER A 128 11.13 15.24 -1.30
N VAL A 129 11.96 14.32 -0.79
CA VAL A 129 13.29 14.63 -0.25
C VAL A 129 14.21 15.22 -1.32
N GLN A 130 14.23 14.62 -2.52
CA GLN A 130 15.04 15.12 -3.63
C GLN A 130 14.52 16.48 -4.14
N ALA A 131 13.21 16.72 -4.13
CA ALA A 131 12.62 18.01 -4.45
C ALA A 131 13.12 19.14 -3.54
N LEU A 132 13.43 18.87 -2.26
CA LEU A 132 13.97 19.88 -1.34
C LEU A 132 15.30 20.49 -1.83
N LYS A 133 16.06 19.80 -2.71
CA LYS A 133 17.28 20.34 -3.32
C LYS A 133 17.02 21.50 -4.28
N VAL A 134 15.80 21.59 -4.81
CA VAL A 134 15.38 22.52 -5.86
C VAL A 134 14.10 23.27 -5.50
N MET A 135 13.69 23.25 -4.22
CA MET A 135 12.55 24.00 -3.70
C MET A 135 13.01 25.16 -2.81
N LYS A 136 12.18 26.20 -2.72
CA LYS A 136 12.38 27.36 -1.85
C LYS A 136 11.23 27.48 -0.85
N ALA A 137 11.36 28.38 0.12
CA ALA A 137 10.27 28.73 1.02
C ALA A 137 9.03 29.16 0.21
N GLY A 138 7.86 28.68 0.62
CA GLY A 138 6.60 28.79 -0.12
C GLY A 138 6.33 27.60 -1.06
N GLY A 139 7.30 26.72 -1.29
CA GLY A 139 7.09 25.51 -2.07
C GLY A 139 6.12 24.54 -1.41
N GLN A 140 5.44 23.72 -2.21
CA GLN A 140 4.37 22.84 -1.73
C GLN A 140 4.50 21.42 -2.27
N ILE A 141 4.32 20.45 -1.39
CA ILE A 141 4.33 19.02 -1.67
C ILE A 141 2.88 18.54 -1.60
N ILE A 142 2.31 18.10 -2.73
CA ILE A 142 0.98 17.51 -2.80
C ILE A 142 1.10 16.00 -3.03
N THR A 143 0.55 15.23 -2.10
CA THR A 143 0.54 13.76 -2.19
C THR A 143 -0.84 13.24 -2.58
N ILE A 144 -0.92 12.56 -3.73
CA ILE A 144 -2.15 11.90 -4.16
C ILE A 144 -2.19 10.50 -3.52
N SER A 145 -3.14 10.29 -2.63
CA SER A 145 -3.35 9.01 -1.93
C SER A 145 -4.67 8.38 -2.39
N THR A 146 -5.52 7.92 -1.47
CA THR A 146 -6.80 7.29 -1.80
C THR A 146 -7.75 7.29 -0.61
N PHE A 147 -9.04 7.47 -0.92
CA PHE A 147 -10.10 7.42 0.09
C PHE A 147 -10.25 6.09 0.82
N PHE A 148 -9.77 4.98 0.25
CA PHE A 148 -9.76 3.67 0.90
C PHE A 148 -8.81 3.61 2.12
N THR A 149 -8.02 4.66 2.35
CA THR A 149 -7.09 4.75 3.49
C THR A 149 -7.32 5.99 4.33
N GLU A 150 -8.44 6.67 4.11
CA GLU A 150 -8.87 7.76 4.97
C GLU A 150 -9.14 7.21 6.37
N GLU A 151 -8.56 7.86 7.37
CA GLU A 151 -8.74 7.45 8.76
C GLU A 151 -9.89 8.21 9.38
N ARG A 152 -10.92 7.48 9.75
CA ARG A 152 -12.01 8.01 10.57
C ARG A 152 -12.00 7.30 11.92
N PRO A 153 -12.21 8.02 13.04
CA PRO A 153 -12.14 7.46 14.39
C PRO A 153 -12.99 6.19 14.63
N LEU A 154 -14.01 5.94 13.79
CA LEU A 154 -14.94 4.81 13.92
C LEU A 154 -15.06 3.96 12.65
N GLU A 155 -14.39 4.33 11.55
CA GLU A 155 -14.56 3.73 10.23
C GLU A 155 -13.20 3.52 9.57
N GLN A 156 -12.64 2.32 9.67
CA GLN A 156 -11.58 1.88 8.76
C GLN A 156 -12.24 1.20 7.57
N ARG A 157 -11.89 1.66 6.35
CA ARG A 157 -12.47 1.16 5.10
C ARG A 157 -11.56 0.07 4.52
N PRO A 158 -11.90 -1.21 4.63
CA PRO A 158 -11.10 -2.24 3.97
C PRO A 158 -11.28 -2.15 2.46
N TYR A 159 -10.22 -2.49 1.72
CA TYR A 159 -10.27 -2.60 0.28
C TYR A 159 -9.82 -4.01 -0.12
N ARG A 160 -10.76 -4.96 -0.02
CA ARG A 160 -10.53 -6.38 -0.26
C ARG A 160 -9.60 -6.64 -1.47
N PHE A 161 -8.62 -7.52 -1.28
CA PHE A 161 -7.63 -7.93 -2.28
C PHE A 161 -6.58 -6.87 -2.63
N ARG A 162 -6.48 -5.78 -1.85
CA ARG A 162 -5.59 -4.63 -2.13
C ARG A 162 -4.66 -4.29 -0.97
N SER A 163 -4.33 -5.27 -0.13
CA SER A 163 -3.54 -5.09 1.09
C SER A 163 -2.21 -4.31 0.93
N PRO A 164 -1.33 -4.52 -0.08
CA PRO A 164 -0.15 -3.67 -0.25
C PRO A 164 -0.47 -2.24 -0.67
N TYR A 165 -1.54 -2.07 -1.46
CA TYR A 165 -1.99 -0.75 -1.89
C TYR A 165 -2.54 0.05 -0.71
N THR A 166 -3.39 -0.56 0.12
CA THR A 166 -3.92 0.12 1.31
C THR A 166 -2.83 0.39 2.35
N ALA A 167 -1.87 -0.52 2.52
CA ALA A 167 -0.70 -0.28 3.38
C ALA A 167 0.09 0.96 2.94
N SER A 168 0.52 1.00 1.67
CA SER A 168 1.32 2.12 1.17
C SER A 168 0.58 3.47 1.19
N GLN A 169 -0.70 3.48 0.86
CA GLN A 169 -1.48 4.72 0.79
C GLN A 169 -1.83 5.28 2.18
N GLY A 170 -2.07 4.41 3.17
CA GLY A 170 -2.22 4.83 4.57
C GLY A 170 -0.94 5.46 5.12
N ALA A 171 0.22 4.88 4.79
CA ALA A 171 1.51 5.47 5.14
C ALA A 171 1.73 6.84 4.49
N LYS A 172 1.34 7.03 3.23
CA LYS A 172 1.45 8.31 2.53
C LYS A 172 0.63 9.43 3.17
N ASN A 173 -0.56 9.12 3.68
CA ASN A 173 -1.39 10.10 4.40
C ASN A 173 -0.63 10.65 5.61
N ARG A 174 -0.05 9.74 6.39
CA ARG A 174 0.76 10.09 7.58
C ARG A 174 2.10 10.71 7.22
N LEU A 175 2.67 10.37 6.07
CA LEU A 175 3.90 10.98 5.57
C LEU A 175 3.72 12.47 5.27
N ALA A 176 2.60 12.86 4.64
CA ALA A 176 2.32 14.28 4.38
C ALA A 176 2.17 15.08 5.68
N GLU A 177 1.48 14.51 6.67
CA GLU A 177 1.40 15.10 8.02
C GLU A 177 2.79 15.23 8.66
N CYS A 178 3.62 14.18 8.61
CA CYS A 178 4.98 14.20 9.14
C CYS A 178 5.86 15.27 8.47
N MET A 179 5.83 15.35 7.13
CA MET A 179 6.58 16.36 6.38
C MET A 179 6.15 17.78 6.74
N SER A 180 4.87 18.02 7.05
CA SER A 180 4.42 19.35 7.49
C SER A 180 5.09 19.79 8.81
N TRP A 181 5.31 18.86 9.74
CA TRP A 181 6.06 19.13 10.97
C TRP A 181 7.55 19.34 10.69
N GLU A 182 8.15 18.48 9.87
CA GLU A 182 9.59 18.48 9.62
C GLU A 182 10.08 19.65 8.76
N LEU A 183 9.21 20.19 7.89
CA LEU A 183 9.56 21.21 6.90
C LEU A 183 9.07 22.61 7.26
N THR A 184 8.52 22.81 8.46
CA THR A 184 8.05 24.11 8.95
C THR A 184 9.18 25.15 8.93
N ASP A 185 10.39 24.78 9.33
CA ASP A 185 11.57 25.65 9.34
C ASP A 185 12.07 26.05 7.95
N LYS A 186 11.77 25.24 6.93
CA LYS A 186 12.05 25.53 5.51
C LYS A 186 10.94 26.36 4.85
N GLY A 187 9.83 26.60 5.54
CA GLY A 187 8.66 27.27 4.98
C GLY A 187 8.01 26.49 3.83
N ILE A 188 8.12 25.16 3.83
CA ILE A 188 7.55 24.28 2.80
C ILE A 188 6.27 23.62 3.34
N ILE A 189 5.24 23.58 2.52
CA ILE A 189 3.93 23.02 2.85
C ILE A 189 3.84 21.58 2.38
N SER A 190 3.19 20.72 3.17
CA SER A 190 2.88 19.34 2.77
C SER A 190 1.42 19.02 3.01
N ILE A 191 0.72 18.60 1.96
CA ILE A 191 -0.71 18.29 1.96
C ILE A 191 -0.90 16.95 1.24
N ALA A 192 -1.83 16.13 1.73
CA ALA A 192 -2.30 14.96 0.98
C ALA A 192 -3.75 15.15 0.56
N THR A 193 -4.16 14.44 -0.49
CA THR A 193 -5.56 14.34 -0.89
C THR A 193 -5.95 12.89 -1.20
N ASN A 194 -7.17 12.54 -0.82
CA ASN A 194 -7.74 11.21 -0.93
C ASN A 194 -8.87 11.18 -1.97
N PRO A 195 -8.55 11.17 -3.28
CA PRO A 195 -9.59 11.07 -4.30
C PRO A 195 -10.38 9.76 -4.15
N GLY A 196 -11.68 9.85 -4.41
CA GLY A 196 -12.58 8.71 -4.61
C GLY A 196 -12.27 7.89 -5.88
N PRO A 197 -13.15 6.97 -6.29
CA PRO A 197 -13.04 6.30 -7.58
C PRO A 197 -13.05 7.30 -8.73
N VAL A 198 -12.10 7.15 -9.66
CA VAL A 198 -11.92 8.05 -10.80
C VAL A 198 -12.21 7.31 -12.10
N HIS A 199 -13.11 7.87 -12.92
CA HIS A 199 -13.44 7.33 -14.24
C HIS A 199 -12.16 7.20 -15.09
N SER A 200 -11.80 5.96 -15.42
CA SER A 200 -10.60 5.65 -16.20
C SER A 200 -10.68 4.23 -16.75
N ASP A 201 -10.06 4.01 -17.92
CA ASP A 201 -9.86 2.68 -18.50
C ASP A 201 -9.27 1.70 -17.47
N ARG A 202 -8.35 2.17 -16.63
CA ARG A 202 -7.71 1.36 -15.59
C ARG A 202 -8.70 0.77 -14.59
N ILE A 203 -9.71 1.53 -14.13
CA ILE A 203 -10.69 1.00 -13.19
C ILE A 203 -11.56 -0.06 -13.89
N TYR A 204 -12.06 0.23 -15.10
CA TYR A 204 -13.04 -0.61 -15.78
C TYR A 204 -12.45 -1.85 -16.43
N LYS A 205 -11.24 -1.75 -16.99
CA LYS A 205 -10.58 -2.84 -17.74
C LYS A 205 -9.59 -3.63 -16.91
N THR A 206 -9.20 -3.13 -15.73
CA THR A 206 -8.15 -3.79 -14.93
C THR A 206 -8.59 -4.03 -13.49
N VAL A 207 -8.95 -2.99 -12.74
CA VAL A 207 -9.14 -3.13 -11.29
C VAL A 207 -10.38 -3.95 -10.94
N TYR A 208 -11.56 -3.59 -11.49
CA TYR A 208 -12.79 -4.31 -11.19
C TYR A 208 -12.82 -5.73 -11.78
N PRO A 209 -12.38 -5.97 -13.03
CA PRO A 209 -12.31 -7.33 -13.56
C PRO A 209 -11.36 -8.23 -12.76
N LYS A 210 -10.16 -7.75 -12.36
CA LYS A 210 -9.23 -8.56 -11.54
C LYS A 210 -9.82 -8.86 -10.16
N ALA A 211 -10.48 -7.90 -9.52
CA ALA A 211 -11.14 -8.14 -8.24
C ALA A 211 -12.31 -9.14 -8.38
N ALA A 212 -13.09 -9.04 -9.45
CA ALA A 212 -14.16 -9.99 -9.77
C ALA A 212 -13.62 -11.41 -10.05
N ALA A 213 -12.52 -11.53 -10.79
CA ALA A 213 -11.82 -12.80 -10.99
C ALA A 213 -11.34 -13.41 -9.68
N GLU A 214 -10.78 -12.59 -8.78
CA GLU A 214 -10.37 -13.06 -7.45
C GLU A 214 -11.55 -13.57 -6.61
N PHE A 215 -12.74 -12.95 -6.71
CA PHE A 215 -13.93 -13.50 -6.06
C PHE A 215 -14.28 -14.89 -6.58
N MET A 216 -14.13 -15.15 -7.88
CA MET A 216 -14.35 -16.47 -8.47
C MET A 216 -13.27 -17.46 -8.02
N ARG A 217 -12.03 -17.00 -7.90
CA ARG A 217 -10.94 -17.83 -7.35
C ARG A 217 -11.22 -18.26 -5.92
N VAL A 218 -11.67 -17.35 -5.06
CA VAL A 218 -11.95 -17.66 -3.63
C VAL A 218 -12.95 -18.80 -3.46
N SER A 219 -14.00 -18.85 -4.29
CA SER A 219 -15.01 -19.91 -4.22
C SER A 219 -14.73 -21.12 -5.12
N GLY A 220 -13.84 -20.99 -6.10
CA GLY A 220 -13.91 -21.79 -7.33
C GLY A 220 -15.10 -21.36 -8.20
N PHE A 221 -15.24 -21.97 -9.37
CA PHE A 221 -16.33 -21.68 -10.29
C PHE A 221 -16.74 -22.91 -11.10
N GLU A 222 -18.01 -23.31 -11.03
CA GLU A 222 -18.52 -24.53 -11.66
C GLU A 222 -17.66 -25.76 -11.31
N ASP A 223 -17.03 -26.39 -12.31
CA ASP A 223 -16.12 -27.53 -12.15
C ASP A 223 -14.64 -27.14 -12.02
N LEU A 224 -14.34 -25.84 -11.92
CA LEU A 224 -13.01 -25.31 -11.67
C LEU A 224 -12.76 -25.10 -10.17
N ASN A 225 -11.64 -25.65 -9.70
CA ASN A 225 -11.13 -25.31 -8.38
C ASN A 225 -10.37 -23.96 -8.40
N PRO A 226 -10.06 -23.36 -7.23
CA PRO A 226 -9.35 -22.08 -7.16
C PRO A 226 -8.02 -22.00 -7.92
N VAL A 227 -7.25 -23.10 -7.98
CA VAL A 227 -5.97 -23.14 -8.70
C VAL A 227 -6.20 -23.06 -10.21
N GLU A 228 -7.20 -23.77 -10.72
CA GLU A 228 -7.56 -23.75 -12.15
C GLU A 228 -8.13 -22.39 -12.57
N VAL A 229 -8.90 -21.73 -11.70
CA VAL A 229 -9.34 -20.35 -11.94
C VAL A 229 -8.15 -19.40 -11.98
N GLU A 230 -7.19 -19.54 -11.06
CA GLU A 230 -5.98 -18.71 -11.02
C GLU A 230 -5.13 -18.84 -12.29
N GLU A 231 -4.89 -20.07 -12.74
CA GLU A 231 -4.07 -20.36 -13.92
C GLU A 231 -4.64 -19.75 -15.20
N ALA A 232 -5.98 -19.75 -15.33
CA ALA A 232 -6.65 -19.24 -16.53
C ALA A 232 -6.97 -17.73 -16.46
N LYS A 233 -7.01 -17.11 -15.27
CA LYS A 233 -7.64 -15.78 -15.11
C LYS A 233 -7.03 -14.70 -15.99
N ASP A 234 -5.71 -14.62 -16.10
CA ASP A 234 -5.07 -13.50 -16.80
C ASP A 234 -5.30 -13.63 -18.32
N ASP A 235 -5.17 -14.84 -18.89
CA ASP A 235 -5.52 -15.14 -20.29
C ASP A 235 -7.01 -14.82 -20.57
N LEU A 236 -7.92 -15.19 -19.65
CA LEU A 236 -9.35 -14.91 -19.80
C LEU A 236 -9.67 -13.41 -19.70
N LEU A 237 -8.99 -12.67 -18.83
CA LEU A 237 -9.18 -11.22 -18.72
C LEU A 237 -8.73 -10.47 -19.98
N GLU A 238 -7.74 -10.99 -20.72
CA GLU A 238 -7.34 -10.45 -22.03
C GLU A 238 -8.41 -10.66 -23.11
N CYS A 239 -9.31 -11.65 -22.92
CA CYS A 239 -10.42 -11.90 -23.83
C CYS A 239 -11.60 -10.93 -23.63
N ILE A 240 -11.53 -9.98 -22.69
CA ILE A 240 -12.55 -8.94 -22.52
C ILE A 240 -12.34 -7.85 -23.58
N LEU A 241 -13.31 -7.72 -24.49
CA LEU A 241 -13.32 -6.67 -25.51
C LEU A 241 -14.19 -5.49 -25.07
N ALA A 242 -14.10 -4.37 -25.80
CA ALA A 242 -14.98 -3.23 -25.57
C ALA A 242 -16.46 -3.59 -25.80
N ASP A 243 -16.71 -4.40 -26.84
CA ASP A 243 -18.04 -4.89 -27.22
C ASP A 243 -18.01 -6.43 -27.30
N GLY A 244 -18.18 -7.10 -26.16
CA GLY A 244 -18.29 -8.56 -26.07
C GLY A 244 -17.02 -9.27 -25.57
N ILE A 245 -16.84 -10.51 -26.00
CA ILE A 245 -15.74 -11.40 -25.57
C ILE A 245 -15.07 -12.03 -26.79
N ASP A 246 -13.75 -12.22 -26.71
CA ASP A 246 -12.97 -12.95 -27.70
C ASP A 246 -13.15 -14.47 -27.52
N LYS A 247 -14.09 -15.05 -28.28
CA LYS A 247 -14.38 -16.49 -28.23
C LYS A 247 -13.19 -17.35 -28.68
N ASP A 248 -12.41 -16.88 -29.64
CA ASP A 248 -11.26 -17.62 -30.16
C ASP A 248 -10.12 -17.61 -29.12
N GLY A 249 -9.92 -16.49 -28.43
CA GLY A 249 -9.02 -16.38 -27.29
C GLY A 249 -9.40 -17.31 -26.14
N ILE A 250 -10.69 -17.41 -25.82
CA ILE A 250 -11.20 -18.34 -24.80
C ILE A 250 -10.96 -19.80 -25.20
N ALA A 251 -11.23 -20.17 -26.45
CA ALA A 251 -10.97 -21.53 -26.95
C ALA A 251 -9.49 -21.90 -26.87
N LYS A 252 -8.58 -20.99 -27.26
CA LYS A 252 -7.12 -21.18 -27.11
C LYS A 252 -6.71 -21.34 -25.65
N THR A 253 -7.32 -20.57 -24.75
CA THR A 253 -7.08 -20.69 -23.31
C THR A 253 -7.53 -22.05 -22.80
N ALA A 254 -8.69 -22.55 -23.24
CA ALA A 254 -9.19 -23.88 -22.91
C ALA A 254 -8.27 -24.99 -23.44
N GLU A 255 -7.76 -24.88 -24.67
CA GLU A 255 -6.77 -25.83 -25.22
C GLU A 255 -5.49 -25.88 -24.37
N LYS A 256 -4.98 -24.70 -23.98
CA LYS A 256 -3.78 -24.55 -23.15
C LYS A 256 -3.93 -25.20 -21.77
N PHE A 257 -5.11 -25.07 -21.15
CA PHE A 257 -5.36 -25.52 -19.77
C PHE A 257 -6.25 -26.77 -19.67
N ALA A 258 -6.46 -27.47 -20.78
CA ALA A 258 -7.32 -28.66 -20.82
C ALA A 258 -6.87 -29.72 -19.81
N ASN A 259 -5.56 -29.98 -19.69
CA ASN A 259 -4.99 -30.94 -18.74
C ASN A 259 -5.73 -32.30 -18.72
N GLY A 260 -6.14 -32.79 -19.91
CA GLY A 260 -6.92 -34.02 -20.08
C GLY A 260 -8.44 -33.88 -19.97
N LYS A 261 -8.96 -32.68 -19.71
CA LYS A 261 -10.40 -32.35 -19.78
C LYS A 261 -10.86 -32.17 -21.22
N ASP A 262 -12.17 -32.31 -21.43
CA ASP A 262 -12.82 -31.99 -22.69
C ASP A 262 -12.71 -30.48 -23.00
N VAL A 263 -12.04 -30.15 -24.11
CA VAL A 263 -11.76 -28.75 -24.51
C VAL A 263 -13.04 -27.98 -24.79
N THR A 264 -14.04 -28.62 -25.41
CA THR A 264 -15.32 -27.96 -25.73
C THR A 264 -16.06 -27.59 -24.46
N LYS A 265 -16.16 -28.52 -23.51
CA LYS A 265 -16.76 -28.25 -22.21
C LYS A 265 -15.99 -27.18 -21.44
N LEU A 266 -14.65 -27.25 -21.42
CA LEU A 266 -13.83 -26.25 -20.73
C LEU A 266 -13.97 -24.85 -21.35
N THR A 267 -14.09 -24.77 -22.68
CA THR A 267 -14.37 -23.51 -23.39
C THR A 267 -15.69 -22.90 -22.94
N GLU A 268 -16.73 -23.73 -22.76
CA GLU A 268 -18.03 -23.30 -22.22
C GLU A 268 -17.88 -22.80 -20.77
N THR A 269 -17.23 -23.58 -19.89
CA THR A 269 -16.96 -23.18 -18.50
C THR A 269 -16.21 -21.84 -18.42
N PHE A 270 -15.16 -21.65 -19.23
CA PHE A 270 -14.39 -20.40 -19.28
C PHE A 270 -15.21 -19.23 -19.82
N THR A 271 -16.10 -19.48 -20.79
CA THR A 271 -17.04 -18.47 -21.27
C THR A 271 -17.99 -18.01 -20.16
N ASN A 272 -18.54 -18.96 -19.39
CA ASN A 272 -19.42 -18.68 -18.25
C ASN A 272 -18.67 -17.93 -17.14
N LEU A 273 -17.44 -18.34 -16.84
CA LEU A 273 -16.57 -17.69 -15.86
C LEU A 273 -16.34 -16.22 -16.24
N LEU A 274 -15.94 -15.95 -17.48
CA LEU A 274 -15.68 -14.59 -17.94
C LEU A 274 -16.94 -13.71 -17.89
N THR A 275 -18.08 -14.26 -18.31
CA THR A 275 -19.38 -13.58 -18.22
C THR A 275 -19.73 -13.25 -16.77
N LYS A 276 -19.46 -14.17 -15.83
CA LYS A 276 -19.68 -13.95 -14.41
C LYS A 276 -18.76 -12.87 -13.84
N ILE A 277 -17.49 -12.86 -14.24
CA ILE A 277 -16.51 -11.83 -13.87
C ILE A 277 -17.01 -10.44 -14.31
N GLN A 278 -17.45 -10.30 -15.56
CA GLN A 278 -18.01 -9.04 -16.07
C GLN A 278 -19.23 -8.60 -15.27
N THR A 279 -20.17 -9.51 -15.01
CA THR A 279 -21.38 -9.24 -14.22
C THR A 279 -21.04 -8.73 -12.81
N ILE A 280 -20.04 -9.32 -12.15
CA ILE A 280 -19.59 -8.90 -10.82
C ILE A 280 -18.91 -7.53 -10.89
N ALA A 281 -18.05 -7.30 -11.87
CA ALA A 281 -17.37 -6.02 -12.07
C ALA A 281 -18.36 -4.87 -12.27
N GLU A 282 -19.38 -5.08 -13.12
CA GLU A 282 -20.48 -4.12 -13.32
C GLU A 282 -21.29 -3.90 -12.04
N LYS A 283 -21.58 -4.97 -11.29
CA LYS A 283 -22.30 -4.85 -10.01
C LYS A 283 -21.51 -4.04 -8.99
N VAL A 284 -20.19 -4.24 -8.88
CA VAL A 284 -19.32 -3.45 -7.99
C VAL A 284 -19.35 -1.98 -8.39
N GLN A 285 -19.21 -1.70 -9.68
CA GLN A 285 -19.29 -0.34 -10.21
C GLN A 285 -20.64 0.32 -9.90
N ASN A 286 -21.74 -0.35 -10.21
CA ASN A 286 -23.10 0.14 -10.00
C ASN A 286 -23.41 0.35 -8.52
N ASN A 287 -23.00 -0.59 -7.65
CA ASN A 287 -23.20 -0.42 -6.20
C ASN A 287 -22.41 0.78 -5.67
N THR A 288 -21.16 0.95 -6.13
CA THR A 288 -20.31 2.07 -5.71
C THR A 288 -20.91 3.41 -6.17
N SER A 289 -21.49 3.48 -7.38
CA SER A 289 -22.12 4.72 -7.86
C SER A 289 -23.34 5.10 -7.03
N HIS A 290 -24.16 4.14 -6.56
CA HIS A 290 -25.28 4.42 -5.67
C HIS A 290 -24.87 4.94 -4.29
N MET A 291 -23.60 4.78 -3.90
CA MET A 291 -23.04 5.33 -2.67
C MET A 291 -22.52 6.76 -2.84
N ILE A 292 -22.67 7.35 -4.03
CA ILE A 292 -22.25 8.72 -4.34
C ILE A 292 -23.49 9.60 -4.50
N ALA A 293 -23.49 10.77 -3.88
CA ALA A 293 -24.65 11.67 -3.85
C ALA A 293 -25.20 12.00 -5.24
N ASN A 294 -24.32 12.29 -6.21
CA ASN A 294 -24.71 12.54 -7.61
C ASN A 294 -24.54 11.31 -8.53
N ARG A 295 -24.23 10.13 -7.97
CA ARG A 295 -24.03 8.86 -8.68
C ARG A 295 -22.93 8.82 -9.74
N GLU A 296 -22.00 9.78 -9.69
CA GLU A 296 -20.93 9.89 -10.67
C GLU A 296 -19.56 9.73 -10.02
N PHE A 297 -18.70 8.92 -10.64
CA PHE A 297 -17.29 8.87 -10.27
C PHE A 297 -16.60 10.19 -10.60
N LEU A 298 -15.48 10.48 -9.94
CA LEU A 298 -14.68 11.65 -10.28
C LEU A 298 -14.15 11.55 -11.71
N SER A 299 -14.13 12.67 -12.43
CA SER A 299 -13.31 12.78 -13.62
C SER A 299 -11.86 13.10 -13.25
N GLN A 300 -10.92 12.79 -14.14
CA GLN A 300 -9.51 13.16 -13.94
C GLN A 300 -9.34 14.69 -13.83
N THR A 301 -10.17 15.45 -14.56
CA THR A 301 -10.21 16.92 -14.51
C THR A 301 -10.65 17.44 -13.15
N GLN A 302 -11.68 16.84 -12.52
CA GLN A 302 -12.13 17.23 -11.18
C GLN A 302 -11.04 17.00 -10.12
N VAL A 303 -10.29 15.89 -10.25
CA VAL A 303 -9.13 15.63 -9.37
C VAL A 303 -8.05 16.68 -9.62
N ALA A 304 -7.76 17.02 -10.88
CA ALA A 304 -6.78 18.04 -11.23
C ALA A 304 -7.15 19.44 -10.69
N GLU A 305 -8.41 19.85 -10.82
CA GLU A 305 -8.91 21.11 -10.26
C GLU A 305 -8.78 21.16 -8.74
N SER A 306 -9.08 20.04 -8.07
CA SER A 306 -8.88 19.91 -6.63
C SER A 306 -7.40 20.12 -6.25
N VAL A 307 -6.48 19.49 -6.99
CA VAL A 307 -5.03 19.67 -6.78
C VAL A 307 -4.60 21.13 -6.98
N LEU A 308 -5.08 21.81 -8.04
CA LEU A 308 -4.79 23.23 -8.24
C LEU A 308 -5.31 24.10 -7.08
N ASN A 309 -6.48 23.79 -6.53
CA ASN A 309 -7.01 24.51 -5.36
C ASN A 309 -6.15 24.28 -4.12
N LEU A 310 -5.62 23.07 -3.93
CA LEU A 310 -4.67 22.78 -2.86
C LEU A 310 -3.31 23.48 -3.06
N CYS A 311 -2.96 23.77 -4.32
CA CYS A 311 -1.74 24.51 -4.66
C CYS A 311 -1.84 26.03 -4.51
N ASP A 312 -3.03 26.55 -4.22
CA ASP A 312 -3.24 27.98 -3.97
C ASP A 312 -2.48 28.45 -2.71
N ASP A 313 -1.74 29.54 -2.81
CA ASP A 313 -0.86 30.02 -1.73
C ASP A 313 -1.62 30.44 -0.46
N GLU A 314 -2.87 30.88 -0.56
CA GLU A 314 -3.68 31.25 0.60
C GLU A 314 -4.29 30.01 1.24
N ILE A 315 -4.87 29.12 0.43
CA ILE A 315 -5.45 27.86 0.89
C ILE A 315 -4.37 26.99 1.55
N ALA A 316 -3.27 26.75 0.85
CA ALA A 316 -2.22 25.81 1.28
C ALA A 316 -1.66 26.16 2.67
N LYS A 317 -1.52 27.45 3.00
CA LYS A 317 -1.06 27.91 4.31
C LYS A 317 -2.02 27.56 5.45
N ILE A 318 -3.33 27.54 5.17
CA ILE A 318 -4.36 27.25 6.16
C ILE A 318 -4.47 25.75 6.43
N ILE A 319 -4.23 24.92 5.41
CA ILE A 319 -4.42 23.47 5.47
C ILE A 319 -3.13 22.65 5.47
N ASN A 320 -1.97 23.27 5.78
CA ASN A 320 -0.71 22.55 5.89
C ASN A 320 -0.82 21.36 6.86
N GLY A 321 -0.28 20.22 6.46
CA GLY A 321 -0.34 18.98 7.23
C GLY A 321 -1.71 18.32 7.27
N LYS A 322 -2.64 18.68 6.36
CA LYS A 322 -3.95 18.03 6.26
C LYS A 322 -3.97 16.98 5.16
N VAL A 323 -4.74 15.94 5.42
CA VAL A 323 -5.18 14.96 4.42
C VAL A 323 -6.60 15.35 4.01
N ILE A 324 -6.73 15.96 2.85
CA ILE A 324 -8.01 16.49 2.37
C ILE A 324 -8.83 15.35 1.76
N PRO A 325 -10.03 15.06 2.30
CA PRO A 325 -10.92 14.08 1.69
C PRO A 325 -11.32 14.57 0.31
N GLY A 326 -11.12 13.72 -0.68
CA GLY A 326 -11.57 13.93 -2.05
C GLY A 326 -12.63 12.92 -2.45
N ASP A 327 -13.19 12.16 -1.49
CA ASP A 327 -14.25 11.20 -1.76
C ASP A 327 -15.64 11.80 -1.58
N ARG A 328 -16.55 11.28 -2.40
CA ARG A 328 -17.99 11.52 -2.33
C ARG A 328 -18.75 10.23 -2.06
N VAL A 329 -18.05 9.19 -1.57
CA VAL A 329 -18.57 7.83 -1.41
C VAL A 329 -18.91 7.56 0.05
N PHE A 330 -20.17 7.26 0.32
CA PHE A 330 -20.68 6.96 1.66
C PHE A 330 -20.82 5.44 1.84
N TYR A 331 -19.69 4.80 2.14
CA TYR A 331 -19.63 3.36 2.40
C TYR A 331 -20.18 3.03 3.79
N PRO A 332 -21.18 2.12 3.93
CA PRO A 332 -21.47 1.52 5.21
C PRO A 332 -20.35 0.54 5.56
N VAL A 333 -19.60 0.84 6.62
CA VAL A 333 -18.55 -0.05 7.14
C VAL A 333 -18.99 -0.59 8.49
N LYS A 334 -18.85 -1.90 8.68
CA LYS A 334 -19.05 -2.50 10.01
C LYS A 334 -17.92 -2.02 10.92
N ALA A 335 -18.26 -1.55 12.11
CA ALA A 335 -17.23 -1.22 13.11
C ALA A 335 -16.40 -2.48 13.39
N HIS A 336 -15.10 -2.42 13.09
CA HIS A 336 -14.15 -3.49 13.42
C HIS A 336 -13.66 -3.40 14.88
N ILE A 337 -13.85 -2.24 15.52
CA ILE A 337 -13.60 -2.06 16.96
C ILE A 337 -14.87 -2.47 17.72
N GLY A 338 -14.82 -3.62 18.39
CA GLY A 338 -15.86 -4.01 19.34
C GLY A 338 -15.86 -3.09 20.57
N THR A 339 -17.02 -2.74 21.10
CA THR A 339 -17.18 -1.92 22.31
C THR A 339 -17.03 -2.70 23.61
N THR A 340 -16.80 -4.01 23.52
CA THR A 340 -16.62 -4.89 24.66
C THR A 340 -15.23 -5.50 24.61
N THR A 341 -14.44 -5.25 25.65
CA THR A 341 -13.42 -6.24 26.06
C THR A 341 -14.17 -7.54 26.32
N PRO A 342 -13.82 -8.67 25.67
CA PRO A 342 -14.28 -9.97 26.12
C PRO A 342 -14.08 -10.06 27.64
N GLY A 343 -15.01 -10.68 28.36
CA GLY A 343 -14.86 -10.87 29.81
C GLY A 343 -13.44 -11.35 30.11
N VAL A 344 -12.81 -10.79 31.14
CA VAL A 344 -11.43 -11.11 31.54
C VAL A 344 -11.40 -12.52 32.13
N HIS A 345 -11.63 -13.51 31.28
CA HIS A 345 -11.34 -14.89 31.58
C HIS A 345 -9.83 -15.05 31.47
N GLN A 346 -9.26 -15.75 32.43
CA GLN A 346 -7.89 -16.18 32.33
C GLN A 346 -7.78 -17.01 31.04
N PRO A 347 -6.92 -16.64 30.07
CA PRO A 347 -6.80 -17.39 28.84
C PRO A 347 -6.31 -18.80 29.17
N ASP A 348 -6.84 -19.81 28.49
CA ASP A 348 -6.34 -21.18 28.54
C ASP A 348 -5.87 -21.56 27.14
N PHE A 349 -4.57 -21.79 27.00
CA PHE A 349 -3.97 -22.15 25.72
C PHE A 349 -4.04 -23.67 25.45
N GLY A 350 -4.46 -24.48 26.43
CA GLY A 350 -4.69 -25.93 26.25
C GLY A 350 -3.47 -26.68 25.73
N GLY A 351 -2.25 -26.28 26.10
CA GLY A 351 -1.00 -26.88 25.63
C GLY A 351 -0.56 -26.46 24.22
N LYS A 352 -1.30 -25.57 23.55
CA LYS A 352 -0.98 -25.06 22.21
C LYS A 352 0.20 -24.08 22.23
N ALA A 353 0.81 -23.91 21.07
CA ALA A 353 1.96 -23.04 20.88
C ALA A 353 1.55 -21.61 20.51
N VAL A 354 2.33 -20.63 20.99
CA VAL A 354 2.33 -19.25 20.48
C VAL A 354 3.77 -18.93 20.09
N VAL A 355 3.95 -18.44 18.87
CA VAL A 355 5.26 -18.00 18.38
C VAL A 355 5.39 -16.50 18.55
N LEU A 356 6.46 -16.07 19.20
CA LEU A 356 6.85 -14.67 19.28
C LEU A 356 7.94 -14.41 18.26
N THR A 357 7.83 -13.32 17.50
CA THR A 357 8.91 -12.81 16.65
C THR A 357 9.21 -11.38 17.08
N ILE A 358 10.48 -10.98 17.13
CA ILE A 358 10.88 -9.68 17.66
C ILE A 358 12.04 -9.06 16.88
N ASP A 359 11.93 -7.78 16.53
CA ASP A 359 13.03 -6.92 16.09
C ASP A 359 13.25 -5.82 17.13
N ALA A 360 13.97 -6.14 18.20
CA ALA A 360 14.05 -5.29 19.37
C ALA A 360 14.90 -4.04 19.10
N THR A 361 14.39 -2.87 19.48
CA THR A 361 15.14 -1.61 19.42
C THR A 361 15.81 -1.32 20.75
N ASP A 362 15.11 -1.56 21.87
CA ASP A 362 15.66 -1.35 23.21
C ASP A 362 15.19 -2.42 24.20
N LYS A 363 15.67 -2.31 25.45
CA LYS A 363 15.34 -3.27 26.52
C LYS A 363 13.84 -3.43 26.77
N THR A 364 13.03 -2.40 26.57
CA THR A 364 11.60 -2.47 26.85
C THR A 364 10.87 -3.41 25.88
N ASP A 365 11.41 -3.61 24.67
CA ASP A 365 10.88 -4.59 23.71
C ASP A 365 11.18 -6.02 24.18
N ALA A 366 12.38 -6.28 24.69
CA ALA A 366 12.77 -7.55 25.28
C ALA A 366 11.95 -7.87 26.54
N ASP A 367 11.79 -6.89 27.44
CA ASP A 367 10.99 -7.02 28.66
C ASP A 367 9.51 -7.32 28.33
N ARG A 368 8.98 -6.74 27.23
CA ARG A 368 7.61 -7.01 26.75
C ARG A 368 7.45 -8.44 26.25
N VAL A 369 8.41 -8.94 25.46
CA VAL A 369 8.39 -10.34 25.00
C VAL A 369 8.51 -11.30 26.17
N GLU A 370 9.37 -11.01 27.16
CA GLU A 370 9.48 -11.80 28.39
C GLU A 370 8.16 -11.83 29.16
N TYR A 371 7.50 -10.69 29.32
CA TYR A 371 6.19 -10.60 29.96
C TYR A 371 5.12 -11.42 29.23
N LEU A 372 5.03 -11.29 27.91
CA LEU A 372 4.05 -12.02 27.10
C LEU A 372 4.31 -13.53 27.14
N ALA A 373 5.57 -13.95 26.95
CA ALA A 373 5.96 -15.36 26.99
C ALA A 373 5.61 -16.00 28.34
N GLY A 374 6.03 -15.38 29.44
CA GLY A 374 5.73 -15.88 30.78
C GLY A 374 4.23 -15.92 31.08
N HIS A 375 3.43 -14.98 30.54
CA HIS A 375 1.98 -15.02 30.69
C HIS A 375 1.34 -16.16 29.89
N ILE A 376 1.84 -16.47 28.70
CA ILE A 376 1.36 -17.60 27.88
C ILE A 376 1.67 -18.93 28.59
N GLU A 377 2.91 -19.11 29.05
CA GLU A 377 3.34 -20.34 29.75
C GLU A 377 2.60 -20.55 31.07
N LYS A 378 2.41 -19.49 31.87
CA LYS A 378 1.63 -19.53 33.11
C LYS A 378 0.18 -20.00 32.89
N ASN A 379 -0.35 -19.79 31.68
CA ASN A 379 -1.69 -20.14 31.27
C ASN A 379 -1.75 -21.41 30.41
N GLY A 380 -0.75 -22.29 30.55
CA GLY A 380 -0.73 -23.61 29.92
C GLY A 380 -0.34 -23.62 28.44
N GLY A 381 0.17 -22.51 27.90
CA GLY A 381 0.68 -22.44 26.54
C GLY A 381 2.16 -22.80 26.44
N LYS A 382 2.64 -23.03 25.22
CA LYS A 382 4.06 -23.20 24.89
C LYS A 382 4.54 -22.03 24.05
N VAL A 383 5.80 -21.62 24.23
CA VAL A 383 6.35 -20.46 23.54
C VAL A 383 7.63 -20.82 22.81
N ALA A 384 7.77 -20.32 21.58
CA ALA A 384 9.05 -20.19 20.89
C ALA A 384 9.26 -18.73 20.50
N CYS A 385 10.49 -18.23 20.62
CA CYS A 385 10.83 -16.85 20.27
C CYS A 385 11.85 -16.80 19.12
N PHE A 386 11.51 -16.13 18.03
CA PHE A 386 12.43 -15.87 16.91
C PHE A 386 12.88 -14.41 16.95
N ILE A 387 14.15 -14.23 17.28
CA ILE A 387 14.77 -12.92 17.47
C ILE A 387 15.40 -12.51 16.15
N SER A 388 15.06 -11.33 15.65
CA SER A 388 15.69 -10.78 14.45
C SER A 388 17.20 -10.72 14.62
N GLN A 389 17.95 -11.18 13.62
CA GLN A 389 19.41 -11.03 13.58
C GLN A 389 19.88 -9.57 13.66
N THR A 390 19.00 -8.60 13.35
CA THR A 390 19.27 -7.16 13.47
C THR A 390 19.14 -6.64 14.91
N THR A 391 18.56 -7.43 15.82
CA THR A 391 18.42 -7.07 17.23
C THR A 391 19.81 -6.91 17.87
N PRO A 392 20.08 -5.88 18.70
CA PRO A 392 21.35 -5.76 19.41
C PRO A 392 21.71 -7.02 20.22
N THR A 393 22.97 -7.45 20.16
CA THR A 393 23.44 -8.73 20.75
C THR A 393 23.10 -8.87 22.23
N ASN A 394 23.23 -7.81 23.02
CA ASN A 394 22.89 -7.82 24.45
C ASN A 394 21.40 -8.11 24.69
N LEU A 395 20.51 -7.70 23.78
CA LEU A 395 19.08 -8.00 23.85
C LEU A 395 18.80 -9.43 23.37
N GLN A 396 19.52 -9.91 22.35
CA GLN A 396 19.44 -11.32 21.93
C GLN A 396 19.80 -12.26 23.08
N GLU A 397 20.89 -11.98 23.80
CA GLU A 397 21.33 -12.73 24.98
C GLU A 397 20.31 -12.67 26.11
N GLN A 398 19.75 -11.49 26.39
CA GLN A 398 18.70 -11.32 27.42
C GLN A 398 17.49 -12.23 27.15
N ILE A 399 16.96 -12.21 25.92
CA ILE A 399 15.77 -12.99 25.56
C ILE A 399 16.11 -14.50 25.57
N SER A 400 17.27 -14.87 25.03
CA SER A 400 17.70 -16.28 24.93
C SER A 400 18.04 -16.93 26.26
N GLY A 401 18.41 -16.13 27.28
CA GLY A 401 18.61 -16.62 28.64
C GLY A 401 17.33 -16.99 29.38
N LYS A 402 16.15 -16.70 28.82
CA LYS A 402 14.86 -16.85 29.52
C LYS A 402 13.91 -17.87 28.91
N PHE A 403 13.92 -18.02 27.58
CA PHE A 403 12.98 -18.87 26.85
C PHE A 403 13.68 -19.61 25.72
N HIS A 404 13.00 -20.61 25.15
CA HIS A 404 13.47 -21.24 23.92
C HIS A 404 13.42 -20.23 22.77
N SER A 405 14.58 -19.76 22.34
CA SER A 405 14.72 -18.77 21.27
C SER A 405 15.72 -19.19 20.21
N HIS A 406 15.58 -18.58 19.03
CA HIS A 406 16.55 -18.67 17.94
C HIS A 406 16.76 -17.29 17.32
N ILE A 407 17.99 -17.04 16.89
CA ILE A 407 18.31 -15.86 16.08
C ILE A 407 17.98 -16.20 14.63
N VAL A 408 17.18 -15.36 13.98
CA VAL A 408 16.54 -15.64 12.70
C VAL A 408 16.63 -14.41 11.79
N ASP A 409 16.89 -14.62 10.49
CA ASP A 409 16.62 -13.59 9.49
C ASP A 409 15.11 -13.50 9.23
N ILE A 410 14.41 -12.70 10.03
CA ILE A 410 12.96 -12.53 9.91
C ILE A 410 12.55 -11.74 8.66
N THR A 411 13.51 -11.17 7.93
CA THR A 411 13.26 -10.49 6.65
C THR A 411 13.19 -11.49 5.48
N ASN A 412 13.72 -12.70 5.69
CA ASN A 412 13.72 -13.79 4.72
C ASN A 412 12.47 -14.67 4.90
N PRO A 413 11.54 -14.70 3.93
CA PRO A 413 10.32 -15.49 4.04
C PRO A 413 10.55 -17.00 4.19
N GLU A 414 11.55 -17.55 3.50
CA GLU A 414 11.85 -19.00 3.56
C GLU A 414 12.35 -19.39 4.94
N GLU A 415 13.14 -18.50 5.56
CA GLU A 415 13.67 -18.73 6.89
C GLU A 415 12.58 -18.64 7.96
N VAL A 416 11.70 -17.63 7.88
CA VAL A 416 10.52 -17.51 8.78
C VAL A 416 9.63 -18.74 8.67
N GLU A 417 9.36 -19.22 7.45
CA GLU A 417 8.54 -20.42 7.23
C GLU A 417 9.18 -21.68 7.81
N ARG A 418 10.49 -21.88 7.58
CA ARG A 418 11.25 -23.00 8.15
C ARG A 418 11.15 -23.01 9.67
N TRP A 419 11.31 -21.85 10.31
CA TRP A 419 11.26 -21.75 11.77
C TRP A 419 9.84 -21.95 12.33
N LEU A 420 8.81 -21.42 11.68
CA LEU A 420 7.42 -21.69 12.04
C LEU A 420 7.08 -23.20 11.93
N ASN A 421 7.54 -23.88 10.88
CA ASN A 421 7.38 -25.34 10.74
C ASN A 421 8.15 -26.13 11.80
N THR A 422 9.35 -25.66 12.16
CA THR A 422 10.15 -26.24 13.24
C THR A 422 9.46 -26.08 14.60
N ALA A 423 8.89 -24.91 14.89
CA ALA A 423 8.08 -24.70 16.08
C ALA A 423 6.85 -25.62 16.08
N LYS A 424 6.09 -25.70 14.98
CA LYS A 424 4.94 -26.61 14.90
C LYS A 424 5.33 -28.06 15.25
N THR A 425 6.44 -28.53 14.72
CA THR A 425 6.94 -29.90 14.93
C THR A 425 7.39 -30.13 16.38
N ASN A 426 8.09 -29.18 16.99
CA ASN A 426 8.74 -29.37 18.29
C ASN A 426 7.87 -28.97 19.48
N ILE A 427 7.06 -27.93 19.35
CA ILE A 427 6.23 -27.40 20.44
C ILE A 427 4.73 -27.67 20.24
N GLY A 428 4.28 -27.97 19.02
CA GLY A 428 2.90 -28.36 18.72
C GLY A 428 2.12 -27.31 17.91
N ASP A 429 0.81 -27.51 17.78
CA ASP A 429 -0.04 -26.63 16.96
C ASP A 429 0.01 -25.18 17.42
N ILE A 430 0.33 -24.29 16.48
CA ILE A 430 0.47 -22.86 16.72
C ILE A 430 -0.91 -22.21 16.66
N LEU A 431 -1.37 -21.68 17.80
CA LEU A 431 -2.62 -20.92 17.93
C LEU A 431 -2.45 -19.47 17.43
N GLY A 432 -1.25 -18.91 17.59
CA GLY A 432 -1.00 -17.54 17.18
C GLY A 432 0.46 -17.17 17.01
N VAL A 433 0.68 -16.11 16.25
CA VAL A 433 1.97 -15.47 16.02
C VAL A 433 1.90 -14.01 16.45
N ILE A 434 2.79 -13.59 17.35
CA ILE A 434 2.91 -12.20 17.80
C ILE A 434 4.23 -11.64 17.27
N HIS A 435 4.16 -10.59 16.47
CA HIS A 435 5.31 -9.89 15.93
C HIS A 435 5.51 -8.54 16.63
N VAL A 436 6.59 -8.39 17.39
CA VAL A 436 6.98 -7.15 18.05
C VAL A 436 7.99 -6.42 17.16
N THR A 437 7.59 -5.29 16.60
CA THR A 437 8.42 -4.52 15.66
C THR A 437 9.45 -3.63 16.35
N GLY A 438 9.29 -3.41 17.65
CA GLY A 438 10.11 -2.49 18.44
C GLY A 438 9.72 -1.02 18.23
N LYS A 439 10.67 -0.12 18.48
CA LYS A 439 10.48 1.33 18.37
C LYS A 439 11.15 1.89 17.14
N LEU A 440 10.61 3.00 16.62
CA LEU A 440 11.34 3.84 15.69
C LEU A 440 12.64 4.30 16.38
N PRO A 441 13.83 4.02 15.82
CA PRO A 441 15.08 4.53 16.37
C PRO A 441 15.06 6.04 16.48
N GLU A 442 15.86 6.61 17.40
CA GLU A 442 15.99 8.06 17.48
C GLU A 442 16.60 8.60 16.17
N VAL A 443 15.75 9.31 15.41
CA VAL A 443 16.11 9.98 14.17
C VAL A 443 15.73 11.45 14.29
N GLY A 444 16.52 12.34 13.68
CA GLY A 444 16.23 13.79 13.70
C GLY A 444 14.98 14.10 12.89
N LYS A 445 15.09 14.05 11.57
CA LYS A 445 13.98 14.15 10.61
C LYS A 445 14.03 12.95 9.67
N LEU A 446 12.88 12.37 9.33
CA LEU A 446 12.79 11.37 8.27
C LEU A 446 13.29 11.95 6.95
N THR A 447 12.96 13.21 6.66
CA THR A 447 13.40 13.93 5.44
C THR A 447 14.92 14.15 5.33
N GLU A 448 15.70 13.86 6.37
CA GLU A 448 17.17 13.93 6.37
C GLU A 448 17.84 12.56 6.24
N LEU A 449 17.06 11.48 6.23
CA LEU A 449 17.58 10.14 6.01
C LEU A 449 18.11 9.97 4.60
N ASP A 450 19.19 9.21 4.46
CA ASP A 450 19.55 8.63 3.17
C ASP A 450 18.56 7.54 2.75
N ARG A 451 18.68 7.07 1.51
CA ARG A 451 17.77 6.10 0.95
C ARG A 451 17.80 4.76 1.69
N ALA A 452 19.00 4.30 2.06
CA ALA A 452 19.20 3.02 2.71
C ALA A 452 18.57 3.00 4.11
N ALA A 453 18.73 4.07 4.89
CA ALA A 453 18.11 4.22 6.20
C ALA A 453 16.58 4.25 6.09
N TRP A 454 16.02 4.98 5.12
CA TRP A 454 14.58 4.96 4.87
C TRP A 454 14.06 3.56 4.52
N GLU A 455 14.73 2.86 3.60
CA GLU A 455 14.35 1.51 3.20
C GLU A 455 14.46 0.51 4.35
N ALA A 456 15.44 0.66 5.24
CA ALA A 456 15.55 -0.14 6.46
C ALA A 456 14.35 0.05 7.39
N LEU A 457 13.85 1.29 7.56
CA LEU A 457 12.65 1.56 8.37
C LEU A 457 11.38 0.99 7.71
N VAL A 458 11.24 1.14 6.38
CA VAL A 458 10.14 0.53 5.62
C VAL A 458 10.19 -1.00 5.72
N ALA A 459 11.39 -1.58 5.67
CA ALA A 459 11.57 -3.02 5.83
C ALA A 459 11.14 -3.47 7.22
N LYS A 460 11.64 -2.80 8.27
CA LYS A 460 11.35 -3.15 9.67
C LYS A 460 9.87 -3.01 10.03
N PHE A 461 9.20 -1.94 9.60
CA PHE A 461 7.85 -1.64 10.09
C PHE A 461 6.71 -1.95 9.13
N ILE A 462 6.99 -2.31 7.87
CA ILE A 462 5.94 -2.60 6.87
C ILE A 462 6.15 -3.96 6.22
N THR A 463 7.29 -4.19 5.57
CA THR A 463 7.46 -5.41 4.76
C THR A 463 7.78 -6.64 5.62
N THR A 464 8.54 -6.51 6.71
CA THR A 464 8.81 -7.61 7.65
C THR A 464 7.55 -8.06 8.39
N PRO A 465 6.70 -7.17 8.95
CA PRO A 465 5.42 -7.58 9.53
C PRO A 465 4.51 -8.29 8.52
N ALA A 466 4.49 -7.83 7.26
CA ALA A 466 3.75 -8.51 6.19
C ALA A 466 4.34 -9.89 5.89
N THR A 467 5.65 -10.04 5.82
CA THR A 467 6.31 -11.34 5.64
C THR A 467 5.96 -12.30 6.76
N VAL A 468 6.11 -11.88 8.03
CA VAL A 468 5.75 -12.71 9.20
C VAL A 468 4.28 -13.09 9.17
N ALA A 469 3.38 -12.13 8.90
CA ALA A 469 1.95 -12.40 8.84
C ALA A 469 1.58 -13.38 7.72
N GLN A 470 2.16 -13.25 6.53
CA GLN A 470 1.85 -14.15 5.42
C GLN A 470 2.38 -15.57 5.68
N ARG A 471 3.59 -15.70 6.25
CA ARG A 471 4.14 -17.03 6.60
C ARG A 471 3.38 -17.67 7.76
N ALA A 472 2.87 -16.88 8.70
CA ALA A 472 1.96 -17.37 9.74
C ALA A 472 0.65 -17.92 9.12
N LEU A 473 0.07 -17.23 8.14
CA LEU A 473 -1.12 -17.72 7.43
C LEU A 473 -0.85 -19.06 6.72
N GLU A 474 0.28 -19.19 6.03
CA GLU A 474 0.70 -20.44 5.38
C GLU A 474 0.90 -21.56 6.42
N GLN A 475 1.42 -21.24 7.60
CA GLN A 475 1.59 -22.25 8.65
C GLN A 475 0.24 -22.68 9.26
N PHE A 476 -0.70 -21.74 9.46
CA PHE A 476 -2.04 -22.05 9.96
C PHE A 476 -2.83 -22.89 8.97
N VAL A 477 -2.74 -22.54 7.69
CA VAL A 477 -3.49 -23.17 6.60
C VAL A 477 -2.55 -23.42 5.41
N PRO A 478 -1.77 -24.52 5.44
CA PRO A 478 -0.86 -24.86 4.34
C PRO A 478 -1.59 -24.96 3.01
N GLY A 479 -1.08 -24.26 1.99
CA GLY A 479 -1.71 -24.15 0.67
C GLY A 479 -2.94 -23.23 0.62
N GLY A 480 -3.33 -22.58 1.71
CA GLY A 480 -4.51 -21.71 1.78
C GLY A 480 -4.42 -20.50 0.85
N GLY A 481 -3.21 -20.00 0.58
CA GLY A 481 -3.01 -18.97 -0.45
C GLY A 481 -3.52 -19.42 -1.83
N LYS A 482 -3.20 -20.68 -2.20
CA LYS A 482 -3.58 -21.29 -3.49
C LYS A 482 -5.05 -21.71 -3.52
N ASP A 483 -5.54 -22.34 -2.45
CA ASP A 483 -6.94 -22.74 -2.28
C ASP A 483 -7.55 -22.05 -1.04
N PRO A 484 -8.19 -20.88 -1.21
CA PRO A 484 -8.76 -20.11 -0.11
C PRO A 484 -9.88 -20.85 0.64
N ARG A 485 -10.47 -21.90 0.06
CA ARG A 485 -11.52 -22.69 0.72
C ARG A 485 -10.98 -23.44 1.94
N LEU A 486 -9.67 -23.68 2.00
CA LEU A 486 -9.00 -24.31 3.13
C LEU A 486 -9.04 -23.45 4.40
N PHE A 487 -9.27 -22.14 4.29
CA PHE A 487 -9.43 -21.28 5.48
C PHE A 487 -10.76 -21.50 6.21
N LYS A 488 -11.73 -22.17 5.57
CA LYS A 488 -13.05 -22.41 6.16
C LYS A 488 -12.92 -23.22 7.45
N ASP A 489 -13.59 -22.77 8.51
CA ASP A 489 -13.62 -23.41 9.83
C ASP A 489 -12.23 -23.52 10.53
N THR A 490 -11.23 -22.79 10.03
CA THR A 490 -9.90 -22.69 10.65
C THR A 490 -9.84 -21.54 11.64
N THR A 491 -8.93 -21.64 12.61
CA THR A 491 -8.72 -20.60 13.62
C THR A 491 -7.23 -20.32 13.79
N GLY A 492 -6.87 -19.06 13.91
CA GLY A 492 -5.51 -18.60 14.21
C GLY A 492 -5.53 -17.13 14.55
N SER A 493 -4.46 -16.62 15.14
CA SER A 493 -4.34 -15.19 15.47
C SER A 493 -2.96 -14.66 15.12
N ILE A 494 -2.93 -13.54 14.41
CA ILE A 494 -1.69 -12.82 14.11
C ILE A 494 -1.82 -11.44 14.76
N MET A 495 -0.83 -11.09 15.58
CA MET A 495 -0.77 -9.79 16.23
C MET A 495 0.52 -9.09 15.86
N ILE A 496 0.43 -7.85 15.39
CA ILE A 496 1.58 -6.97 15.18
C ILE A 496 1.55 -5.91 16.27
N ILE A 497 2.61 -5.86 17.08
CA ILE A 497 2.79 -4.90 18.16
C ILE A 497 3.88 -3.92 17.75
N GLY A 498 3.45 -2.69 17.45
CA GLY A 498 4.33 -1.56 17.15
C GLY A 498 4.11 -0.96 15.75
N PRO A 499 5.00 -0.06 15.29
CA PRO A 499 6.03 0.56 16.12
C PRO A 499 5.41 1.29 17.31
N ASP A 500 6.13 1.30 18.42
CA ASP A 500 5.67 1.93 19.65
C ASP A 500 5.45 3.43 19.46
N LEU A 501 4.33 3.91 19.98
CA LEU A 501 4.15 5.35 20.13
C LEU A 501 5.11 5.87 21.20
N PRO A 502 5.74 7.03 20.99
CA PRO A 502 6.59 7.64 22.00
C PRO A 502 5.76 7.98 23.25
N VAL A 503 6.24 7.55 24.42
CA VAL A 503 5.61 7.77 25.72
C VAL A 503 6.50 8.66 26.57
N GLY A 504 5.93 9.69 27.21
CA GLY A 504 6.66 10.57 28.11
C GLY A 504 5.93 11.87 28.38
N ARG A 505 6.46 12.66 29.33
CA ARG A 505 5.88 13.98 29.69
C ARG A 505 6.04 15.02 28.58
N LYS A 506 7.05 14.87 27.73
CA LYS A 506 7.34 15.75 26.59
C LYS A 506 7.58 14.89 25.36
N VAL A 507 6.55 14.77 24.52
CA VAL A 507 6.61 14.08 23.23
C VAL A 507 6.19 15.10 22.18
N THR A 508 7.06 15.38 21.21
CA THR A 508 6.79 16.41 20.18
C THR A 508 5.77 15.90 19.15
N GLY A 509 5.12 16.83 18.45
CA GLY A 509 4.27 16.51 17.30
C GLY A 509 5.05 15.75 16.22
N THR A 510 6.29 16.17 15.95
CA THR A 510 7.21 15.51 15.01
C THR A 510 7.46 14.05 15.37
N GLN A 511 7.84 13.75 16.62
CA GLN A 511 8.11 12.36 17.04
C GLN A 511 6.88 11.46 16.87
N ARG A 512 5.67 11.96 17.17
CA ARG A 512 4.44 11.21 16.94
C ARG A 512 4.17 11.00 15.45
N ALA A 513 4.33 12.06 14.65
CA ALA A 513 4.07 12.01 13.22
C ALA A 513 5.00 11.03 12.50
N GLN A 514 6.28 10.98 12.89
CA GLN A 514 7.27 10.04 12.33
C GLN A 514 6.86 8.57 12.55
N VAL A 515 6.44 8.23 13.77
CA VAL A 515 5.96 6.87 14.08
C VAL A 515 4.64 6.58 13.37
N GLU A 516 3.74 7.56 13.28
CA GLU A 516 2.46 7.39 12.60
C GLU A 516 2.62 7.12 11.10
N VAL A 517 3.71 7.51 10.42
CA VAL A 517 4.00 7.09 9.04
C VAL A 517 3.87 5.58 8.88
N PHE A 518 4.49 4.83 9.79
CA PHE A 518 4.52 3.38 9.72
C PHE A 518 3.26 2.74 10.30
N ARG A 519 2.70 3.28 11.40
CA ARG A 519 1.42 2.80 11.96
C ARG A 519 0.25 3.03 11.00
N GLY A 520 0.32 4.11 10.22
CA GLY A 520 -0.60 4.42 9.13
C GLY A 520 -0.61 3.38 8.03
N ALA A 521 0.47 2.62 7.86
CA ALA A 521 0.49 1.47 6.94
C ALA A 521 -0.29 0.28 7.51
N LEU A 522 -0.07 -0.02 8.80
CA LEU A 522 -0.58 -1.24 9.43
C LEU A 522 -2.09 -1.22 9.62
N ARG A 523 -2.70 -0.08 9.96
CA ARG A 523 -4.14 0.02 10.22
C ARG A 523 -5.03 -0.37 9.01
N PRO A 524 -4.90 0.25 7.83
CA PRO A 524 -5.70 -0.15 6.66
C PRO A 524 -5.26 -1.49 6.08
N PHE A 525 -3.98 -1.88 6.25
CA PHE A 525 -3.50 -3.23 5.94
C PHE A 525 -4.26 -4.30 6.74
N THR A 526 -4.24 -4.22 8.07
CA THR A 526 -4.92 -5.17 8.96
C THR A 526 -6.42 -5.20 8.71
N THR A 527 -7.05 -4.04 8.49
CA THR A 527 -8.48 -3.96 8.18
C THR A 527 -8.80 -4.69 6.87
N THR A 528 -7.97 -4.48 5.84
CA THR A 528 -8.12 -5.15 4.53
C THR A 528 -7.94 -6.66 4.64
N VAL A 529 -6.87 -7.11 5.30
CA VAL A 529 -6.58 -8.54 5.49
C VAL A 529 -7.70 -9.21 6.29
N ASN A 530 -8.18 -8.60 7.37
CA ASN A 530 -9.27 -9.16 8.16
C ASN A 530 -10.58 -9.28 7.37
N GLN A 531 -10.87 -8.34 6.44
CA GLN A 531 -12.03 -8.45 5.56
C GLN A 531 -11.92 -9.63 4.59
N GLU A 532 -10.71 -10.04 4.20
CA GLU A 532 -10.52 -11.18 3.30
C GLU A 532 -10.88 -12.52 3.95
N PHE A 533 -10.80 -12.58 5.30
CA PHE A 533 -11.13 -13.76 6.12
C PHE A 533 -12.52 -13.71 6.77
N SER A 534 -13.27 -12.62 6.58
CA SER A 534 -14.68 -12.48 7.00
C SER A 534 -15.64 -12.88 5.89
#